data_AF-A0A947VBQ2-F1
#
_entry.id   AF-A0A947VBQ2-F1
#
_cell.length_a   1.000
_cell.length_b   1.000
_cell.length_c   1.000
_cell.angle_alpha   90.00
_cell.angle_beta   90.00
_cell.angle_gamma   90.00
#
_symmetry.space_group_name_H-M   'P 1'
#
loop_
_entity.id
_entity.type
_entity.pdbx_description
1 polymer ?
#
loop_
_entity_poly.entity_id
_entity_poly.type
_entity_poly.pdbx_seq_one_letter_code
_entity_poly.pdbx_strand_id
1 'polypeptide(L)'
;MESSALPGSEKLSYCEQLVFDEEKGFQRYGVNHAGYTIFAEQFGLETFRLLKDLYQTLADLHMQRRSIAETWLSRHAPSSLLPLKKGQPLEPHSPEWFAALEAWNFPQAAHVREVVKLAKRTDVCSICGDDPTRDYRVVGQRIPLGAVLTLRLCNDCWEIRRGMYKEALSLL
;
A
#
# COMPACT_ATOMS: atom_id res chain seq x y z
N MET A 1 -17.73 36.13 13.81
CA MET A 1 -16.99 34.90 13.45
C MET A 1 -17.82 34.15 12.44
N GLU A 2 -17.60 34.40 11.16
CA GLU A 2 -18.24 33.62 10.10
C GLU A 2 -17.68 32.20 10.15
N SER A 3 -18.58 31.21 10.12
CA SER A 3 -18.21 29.80 10.04
C SER A 3 -17.48 29.54 8.73
N SER A 4 -16.17 29.32 8.79
CA SER A 4 -15.28 28.97 7.67
C SER A 4 -15.51 27.54 7.14
N ALA A 5 -16.73 27.03 7.26
CA ALA A 5 -17.06 25.69 6.79
C ALA A 5 -17.21 25.73 5.27
N LEU A 6 -16.33 24.99 4.57
CA LEU A 6 -16.46 24.76 3.13
C LEU A 6 -17.91 24.37 2.78
N PRO A 7 -18.49 24.93 1.71
CA PRO A 7 -19.78 24.52 1.18
C PRO A 7 -19.86 22.99 1.00
N GLY A 8 -21.04 22.40 1.20
CA GLY A 8 -21.23 20.95 1.13
C GLY A 8 -20.78 20.32 -0.20
N SER A 9 -20.95 21.05 -1.31
CA SER A 9 -20.50 20.65 -2.64
C SER A 9 -18.98 20.63 -2.81
N GLU A 10 -18.25 21.57 -2.20
CA GLU A 10 -16.79 21.60 -2.25
C GLU A 10 -16.17 20.48 -1.41
N LYS A 11 -16.76 20.18 -0.24
CA LYS A 11 -16.35 19.03 0.58
C LYS A 11 -16.58 17.72 -0.16
N LEU A 12 -17.70 17.59 -0.86
CA LEU A 12 -18.01 16.41 -1.69
C LEU A 12 -16.95 16.26 -2.78
N SER A 13 -16.72 17.30 -3.59
CA SER A 13 -15.75 17.24 -4.68
C SER A 13 -14.33 16.93 -4.20
N TYR A 14 -13.90 17.57 -3.09
CA TYR A 14 -12.60 17.27 -2.50
C TYR A 14 -12.49 15.81 -2.04
N CYS A 15 -13.51 15.28 -1.36
CA CYS A 15 -13.48 13.91 -0.88
C CYS A 15 -13.49 12.91 -2.04
N GLU A 16 -14.30 13.15 -3.07
CA GLU A 16 -14.33 12.32 -4.28
C GLU A 16 -12.99 12.35 -5.01
N GLN A 17 -12.45 13.54 -5.28
CA GLN A 17 -11.13 13.67 -5.90
C GLN A 17 -10.06 12.96 -5.09
N LEU A 18 -10.06 13.12 -3.77
CA LEU A 18 -9.05 12.52 -2.91
C LEU A 18 -9.15 10.99 -2.84
N VAL A 19 -10.35 10.42 -2.84
CA VAL A 19 -10.58 8.96 -2.81
C VAL A 19 -10.35 8.34 -4.20
N PHE A 20 -10.75 9.03 -5.26
CA PHE A 20 -10.66 8.57 -6.65
C PHE A 20 -9.43 9.09 -7.41
N ASP A 21 -8.42 9.67 -6.73
CA ASP A 21 -7.17 10.19 -7.33
C ASP A 21 -6.29 9.14 -8.03
N GLU A 22 -6.79 7.92 -8.27
CA GLU A 22 -6.02 6.79 -8.81
C GLU A 22 -4.69 6.59 -8.06
N GLU A 23 -4.67 6.93 -6.77
CA GLU A 23 -3.51 6.82 -5.89
C GLU A 23 -2.30 7.69 -6.30
N LYS A 24 -2.46 8.69 -7.19
CA LYS A 24 -1.37 9.58 -7.64
C LYS A 24 -0.67 10.31 -6.49
N GLY A 25 -1.42 10.76 -5.49
CA GLY A 25 -0.85 11.33 -4.26
C GLY A 25 0.00 10.32 -3.47
N PHE A 26 -0.51 9.10 -3.29
CA PHE A 26 0.18 8.04 -2.57
C PHE A 26 1.47 7.62 -3.30
N GLN A 27 1.40 7.41 -4.62
CA GLN A 27 2.55 7.09 -5.47
C GLN A 27 3.65 8.15 -5.36
N ARG A 28 3.28 9.44 -5.33
CA ARG A 28 4.25 10.54 -5.21
C ARG A 28 5.01 10.52 -3.89
N TYR A 29 4.35 10.26 -2.78
CA TYR A 29 4.99 10.26 -1.46
C TYR A 29 5.76 8.97 -1.19
N GLY A 30 5.21 7.82 -1.60
CA GLY A 30 5.84 6.51 -1.45
C GLY A 30 7.14 6.35 -2.23
N VAL A 31 7.15 6.77 -3.51
CA VAL A 31 8.36 6.69 -4.36
C VAL A 31 9.50 7.54 -3.80
N ASN A 32 9.19 8.77 -3.37
CA ASN A 32 10.20 9.64 -2.78
C ASN A 32 10.70 9.12 -1.42
N HIS A 33 9.81 8.61 -0.56
CA HIS A 33 10.22 7.99 0.71
C HIS A 33 11.20 6.82 0.48
N ALA A 34 10.89 5.95 -0.48
CA ALA A 34 11.75 4.83 -0.84
C ALA A 34 13.12 5.29 -1.35
N GLY A 35 13.15 6.25 -2.27
CA GLY A 35 14.39 6.80 -2.81
C GLY A 35 15.26 7.44 -1.72
N TYR A 36 14.68 8.25 -0.83
CA TYR A 36 15.41 8.88 0.26
C TYR A 36 15.83 7.91 1.36
N THR A 37 15.13 6.78 1.54
CA THR A 37 15.58 5.72 2.43
C THR A 37 16.91 5.13 1.94
N ILE A 38 16.99 4.78 0.65
CA ILE A 38 18.21 4.27 0.03
C ILE A 38 19.35 5.29 0.14
N PHE A 39 19.09 6.56 -0.16
CA PHE A 39 20.14 7.60 -0.08
C PHE A 39 20.59 7.89 1.36
N ALA A 40 19.68 7.84 2.34
CA ALA A 40 20.04 8.01 3.74
C ALA A 40 20.96 6.88 4.22
N GLU A 41 20.68 5.63 3.81
CA GLU A 41 21.50 4.46 4.13
C GLU A 41 22.84 4.47 3.40
N GLN A 42 22.86 4.84 2.12
CA GLN A 42 24.06 4.82 1.29
C GLN A 42 25.06 5.93 1.65
N PHE A 43 24.56 7.16 1.91
CA PHE A 43 25.42 8.34 2.04
C PHE A 43 25.53 8.87 3.47
N GLY A 44 24.61 8.49 4.38
CA GLY A 44 24.64 8.93 5.78
C GLY A 44 24.47 10.44 5.98
N LEU A 45 24.02 11.18 4.96
CA LEU A 45 23.83 12.63 5.03
C LEU A 45 22.50 12.98 5.71
N GLU A 46 22.55 13.94 6.63
CA GLU A 46 21.38 14.41 7.38
C GLU A 46 20.24 14.88 6.48
N THR A 47 20.55 15.50 5.34
CA THR A 47 19.55 15.92 4.34
C THR A 47 18.68 14.76 3.88
N PHE A 48 19.26 13.59 3.59
CA PHE A 48 18.49 12.44 3.12
C PHE A 48 17.65 11.83 4.24
N ARG A 49 18.16 11.85 5.48
CA ARG A 49 17.39 11.45 6.66
C ARG A 49 16.15 12.32 6.84
N LEU A 50 16.30 13.65 6.75
CA LEU A 50 15.19 14.59 6.85
C LEU A 50 14.17 14.43 5.71
N LEU A 51 14.64 14.21 4.48
CA LEU A 51 13.75 13.98 3.34
C LEU A 51 12.99 12.65 3.46
N LYS A 52 13.64 11.58 3.93
CA LYS A 52 12.96 10.32 4.28
C LYS A 52 11.83 10.59 5.28
N ASP A 53 12.13 11.23 6.41
CA ASP A 53 11.15 11.48 7.47
C ASP A 53 9.99 12.37 7.00
N LEU A 54 10.28 13.37 6.17
CA LEU A 54 9.27 14.23 5.54
C LEU A 54 8.32 13.40 4.66
N TYR A 55 8.86 12.58 3.76
CA TYR A 55 8.03 11.82 2.83
C TYR A 55 7.23 10.70 3.52
N GLN A 56 7.77 10.13 4.60
CA GLN A 56 6.98 9.26 5.50
C GLN A 56 5.79 10.03 6.08
N THR A 57 6.03 11.23 6.64
CA THR A 57 4.97 12.07 7.21
C THR A 57 3.91 12.43 6.17
N LEU A 58 4.31 12.77 4.94
CA LEU A 58 3.38 13.10 3.86
C LEU A 58 2.54 11.89 3.44
N ALA A 59 3.13 10.69 3.38
CA ALA A 59 2.41 9.45 3.09
C ALA A 59 1.37 9.17 4.19
N ASP A 60 1.75 9.29 5.46
CA ASP A 60 0.85 9.08 6.59
C ASP A 60 -0.32 10.07 6.60
N LEU A 61 -0.03 11.37 6.39
CA LEU A 61 -1.05 12.40 6.28
C LEU A 61 -1.99 12.16 5.09
N HIS A 62 -1.47 11.69 3.96
CA HIS A 62 -2.29 11.37 2.80
C HIS A 62 -3.23 10.18 3.08
N MET A 63 -2.73 9.11 3.70
CA MET A 63 -3.55 7.97 4.13
C MET A 63 -4.66 8.42 5.10
N GLN A 64 -4.31 9.26 6.07
CA GLN A 64 -5.29 9.81 7.03
C GLN A 64 -6.36 10.63 6.33
N ARG A 65 -5.98 11.53 5.42
CA ARG A 65 -6.92 12.36 4.65
C ARG A 65 -7.87 11.49 3.82
N ARG A 66 -7.37 10.44 3.16
CA ARG A 66 -8.19 9.50 2.39
C ARG A 66 -9.19 8.76 3.29
N SER A 67 -8.74 8.20 4.41
CA SER A 67 -9.62 7.50 5.36
C SER A 67 -10.73 8.41 5.92
N ILE A 68 -10.40 9.66 6.22
CA ILE A 68 -11.38 10.67 6.66
C ILE A 68 -12.37 10.98 5.54
N ALA A 69 -11.90 11.16 4.30
CA ALA A 69 -12.76 11.42 3.14
C ALA A 69 -13.71 10.26 2.84
N GLU A 70 -13.24 9.01 2.90
CA GLU A 70 -14.09 7.82 2.75
C GLU A 70 -15.15 7.75 3.85
N THR A 71 -14.75 7.98 5.11
CA THR A 71 -15.68 8.03 6.25
C THR A 71 -16.71 9.13 6.05
N TRP A 72 -16.31 10.28 5.52
CA TRP A 72 -17.22 11.38 5.23
C TRP A 72 -18.20 11.03 4.10
N LEU A 73 -17.70 10.48 2.98
CA LEU A 73 -18.52 10.06 1.83
C LEU A 73 -19.52 8.97 2.22
N SER A 74 -19.14 7.99 3.03
CA SER A 74 -20.06 6.91 3.44
C SER A 74 -21.28 7.42 4.22
N ARG A 75 -21.13 8.56 4.91
CA ARG A 75 -22.20 9.19 5.70
C ARG A 75 -23.01 10.20 4.92
N HIS A 76 -22.41 10.90 3.95
CA HIS A 76 -23.02 12.06 3.29
C HIS A 76 -23.34 11.84 1.81
N ALA A 77 -22.64 10.93 1.14
CA ALA A 77 -22.80 10.60 -0.27
C ALA A 77 -22.50 9.11 -0.54
N PRO A 78 -23.25 8.17 0.07
CA PRO A 78 -22.99 6.74 -0.07
C PRO A 78 -23.12 6.25 -1.52
N SER A 79 -23.89 6.95 -2.36
CA SER A 79 -23.98 6.71 -3.79
C SER A 79 -22.66 6.93 -4.52
N SER A 80 -21.82 7.87 -4.06
CA SER A 80 -20.49 8.09 -4.61
C SER A 80 -19.54 6.93 -4.30
N LEU A 81 -19.84 6.10 -3.29
CA LEU A 81 -19.09 4.91 -2.93
C LEU A 81 -19.66 3.60 -3.51
N LEU A 82 -20.76 3.66 -4.28
CA LEU A 82 -21.28 2.49 -4.98
C LEU A 82 -20.19 1.90 -5.90
N PRO A 83 -20.14 0.58 -5.99
CA PRO A 83 -18.92 -0.15 -5.74
C PRO A 83 -17.88 0.15 -6.82
N LEU A 84 -16.78 0.78 -6.41
CA LEU A 84 -15.47 0.30 -6.85
C LEU A 84 -15.54 -1.21 -6.64
N LYS A 85 -15.65 -1.98 -7.74
CA LYS A 85 -15.62 -3.44 -7.69
C LYS A 85 -14.53 -3.81 -6.70
N LYS A 86 -14.89 -4.45 -5.57
CA LYS A 86 -13.91 -5.12 -4.72
C LYS A 86 -13.18 -6.05 -5.66
N GLY A 87 -11.99 -5.63 -6.10
CA GLY A 87 -11.23 -6.34 -7.09
C GLY A 87 -11.02 -7.76 -6.59
N GLN A 88 -11.14 -8.73 -7.49
CA GLN A 88 -10.63 -10.05 -7.19
C GLN A 88 -9.20 -9.91 -6.64
N PRO A 89 -8.79 -10.75 -5.67
CA PRO A 89 -7.41 -10.72 -5.18
C PRO A 89 -6.46 -10.73 -6.37
N LEU A 90 -5.58 -9.73 -6.45
CA LEU A 90 -4.54 -9.71 -7.49
C LEU A 90 -3.64 -10.93 -7.26
N GLU A 91 -3.35 -11.68 -8.32
CA GLU A 91 -2.49 -12.84 -8.23
C GLU A 91 -1.06 -12.40 -7.91
N PRO A 92 -0.42 -12.92 -6.83
CA PRO A 92 0.96 -12.58 -6.51
C PRO A 92 1.90 -12.78 -7.71
N HIS A 93 2.76 -11.80 -7.95
CA HIS A 93 3.72 -11.74 -9.05
C HIS A 93 3.12 -11.55 -10.46
N SER A 94 1.80 -11.34 -10.59
CA SER A 94 1.24 -10.86 -11.85
C SER A 94 1.71 -9.42 -12.17
N PRO A 95 1.72 -8.99 -13.44
CA PRO A 95 2.03 -7.61 -13.80
C PRO A 95 1.14 -6.58 -13.07
N GLU A 96 -0.15 -6.87 -12.94
CA GLU A 96 -1.14 -6.01 -12.28
C GLU A 96 -0.88 -5.97 -10.76
N TRP A 97 -0.50 -7.10 -10.17
CA TRP A 97 -0.07 -7.17 -8.79
C TRP A 97 1.18 -6.36 -8.53
N PHE A 98 2.19 -6.45 -9.39
CA PHE A 98 3.40 -5.64 -9.27
C PHE A 98 3.09 -4.16 -9.45
N ALA A 99 2.24 -3.78 -10.41
CA ALA A 99 1.85 -2.39 -10.59
C ALA A 99 1.16 -1.83 -9.33
N ALA A 100 0.24 -2.60 -8.75
CA ALA A 100 -0.45 -2.21 -7.53
C ALA A 100 0.48 -2.23 -6.30
N LEU A 101 1.38 -3.22 -6.18
CA LEU A 101 2.34 -3.31 -5.09
C LEU A 101 3.38 -2.20 -5.20
N GLU A 102 3.78 -1.82 -6.40
CA GLU A 102 4.73 -0.73 -6.64
C GLU A 102 4.12 0.63 -6.33
N ALA A 103 2.82 0.80 -6.63
CA ALA A 103 2.04 1.94 -6.18
C ALA A 103 1.95 2.01 -4.65
N TRP A 104 1.70 0.88 -3.98
CA TRP A 104 1.45 0.81 -2.53
C TRP A 104 2.73 0.71 -1.65
N ASN A 105 3.73 -0.03 -2.08
CA ASN A 105 4.96 -0.34 -1.35
C ASN A 105 6.11 -0.65 -2.33
N PHE A 106 6.63 0.43 -2.95
CA PHE A 106 7.75 0.36 -3.90
C PHE A 106 8.95 -0.47 -3.40
N PRO A 107 9.45 -0.31 -2.15
CA PRO A 107 10.55 -1.12 -1.65
C PRO A 107 10.25 -2.62 -1.67
N GLN A 108 9.04 -3.01 -1.26
CA GLN A 108 8.61 -4.40 -1.32
C GLN A 108 8.48 -4.88 -2.77
N ALA A 109 7.92 -4.07 -3.67
CA ALA A 109 7.83 -4.41 -5.10
C ALA A 109 9.22 -4.67 -5.69
N ALA A 110 10.19 -3.79 -5.42
CA ALA A 110 11.57 -3.92 -5.90
C ALA A 110 12.25 -5.17 -5.33
N HIS A 111 12.10 -5.44 -4.03
CA HIS A 111 12.60 -6.65 -3.39
C HIS A 111 12.04 -7.92 -4.06
N VAL A 112 10.71 -7.98 -4.21
CA VAL A 112 10.03 -9.14 -4.80
C VAL A 112 10.44 -9.32 -6.27
N ARG A 113 10.62 -8.24 -7.03
CA ARG A 113 11.14 -8.31 -8.41
C ARG A 113 12.52 -8.94 -8.46
N GLU A 114 13.42 -8.57 -7.56
CA GLU A 114 14.78 -9.16 -7.53
C GLU A 114 14.74 -10.64 -7.12
N VAL A 115 13.91 -11.00 -6.14
CA VAL A 115 13.69 -12.40 -5.74
C VAL A 115 13.19 -13.25 -6.91
N VAL A 116 12.14 -12.80 -7.61
CA VAL A 116 11.58 -13.49 -8.79
C VAL A 116 12.61 -13.60 -9.91
N LYS A 117 13.40 -12.55 -10.14
CA LYS A 117 14.46 -12.52 -11.15
C LYS A 117 15.59 -13.50 -10.84
N LEU A 118 16.05 -13.55 -9.58
CA LEU A 118 17.08 -14.51 -9.14
C LEU A 118 16.59 -15.96 -9.24
N ALA A 119 15.32 -16.20 -8.88
CA ALA A 119 14.68 -17.51 -9.00
C ALA A 119 14.37 -17.92 -10.46
N LYS A 120 14.32 -16.96 -11.39
CA LYS A 120 13.96 -17.14 -12.80
C LYS A 120 12.58 -17.77 -13.03
N ARG A 121 11.66 -17.63 -12.06
CA ARG A 121 10.29 -18.14 -12.11
C ARG A 121 9.40 -17.35 -11.16
N THR A 122 8.10 -17.30 -11.42
CA THR A 122 7.12 -16.47 -10.69
C THR A 122 6.36 -17.24 -9.60
N ASP A 123 6.53 -18.55 -9.48
CA ASP A 123 5.90 -19.44 -8.50
C ASP A 123 6.70 -19.58 -7.18
N VAL A 124 7.53 -18.58 -6.87
CA VAL A 124 8.38 -18.58 -5.66
C VAL A 124 7.83 -17.73 -4.51
N CYS A 125 8.43 -17.87 -3.33
CA CYS A 125 8.07 -17.07 -2.17
C CYS A 125 8.46 -15.60 -2.42
N SER A 126 7.53 -14.67 -2.23
CA SER A 126 7.74 -13.22 -2.36
C SER A 126 8.79 -12.67 -1.38
N ILE A 127 9.18 -13.43 -0.36
CA ILE A 127 10.13 -13.01 0.67
C ILE A 127 11.53 -13.58 0.42
N CYS A 128 11.64 -14.90 0.22
CA CYS A 128 12.93 -15.60 0.16
C CYS A 128 13.22 -16.31 -1.18
N GLY A 129 12.24 -16.45 -2.08
CA GLY A 129 12.41 -17.15 -3.35
C GLY A 129 12.29 -18.69 -3.29
N ASP A 130 11.92 -19.26 -2.14
CA ASP A 130 11.91 -20.71 -1.91
C ASP A 130 10.54 -21.39 -2.16
N ASP A 131 10.54 -22.72 -2.17
CA ASP A 131 9.40 -23.65 -2.28
C ASP A 131 9.13 -24.44 -0.97
N PRO A 132 7.96 -25.11 -0.83
CA PRO A 132 6.75 -24.96 -1.63
C PRO A 132 5.99 -23.70 -1.22
N THR A 133 5.29 -23.09 -2.16
CA THR A 133 4.57 -21.84 -1.91
C THR A 133 3.06 -21.95 -2.03
N ARG A 134 2.36 -21.04 -1.36
CA ARG A 134 0.92 -20.84 -1.50
C ARG A 134 0.59 -19.36 -1.50
N ASP A 135 -0.53 -19.03 -2.10
CA ASP A 135 -1.03 -17.67 -2.14
C ASP A 135 -1.87 -17.39 -0.90
N TYR A 136 -1.56 -16.29 -0.25
CA TYR A 136 -2.22 -15.84 0.97
C TYR A 136 -2.71 -14.42 0.77
N ARG A 137 -3.76 -14.09 1.49
CA ARG A 137 -4.22 -12.73 1.72
C ARG A 137 -3.97 -12.34 3.17
N VAL A 138 -3.36 -11.18 3.39
CA VAL A 138 -3.28 -10.53 4.69
C VAL A 138 -4.68 -10.06 5.09
N VAL A 139 -5.11 -10.44 6.30
CA VAL A 139 -6.42 -10.10 6.88
C VAL A 139 -6.24 -9.45 8.26
N GLY A 140 -7.13 -8.54 8.66
CA GLY A 140 -7.04 -7.86 9.96
C GLY A 140 -7.64 -6.46 10.00
N GLN A 141 -7.74 -5.89 11.21
CA GLN A 141 -8.43 -4.61 11.47
C GLN A 141 -7.63 -3.35 11.07
N ARG A 142 -6.34 -3.48 10.71
CA ARG A 142 -5.45 -2.35 10.38
C ARG A 142 -4.99 -2.33 8.93
N ILE A 143 -5.77 -2.93 8.05
CA ILE A 143 -5.43 -2.97 6.63
C ILE A 143 -5.90 -1.68 5.96
N PRO A 144 -5.00 -0.90 5.34
CA PRO A 144 -5.40 0.28 4.56
C PRO A 144 -6.29 -0.14 3.38
N LEU A 145 -7.36 0.62 3.13
CA LEU A 145 -8.16 0.45 1.92
C LEU A 145 -7.27 0.71 0.68
N GLY A 146 -7.26 -0.23 -0.27
CA GLY A 146 -6.43 -0.18 -1.48
C GLY A 146 -5.08 -0.90 -1.39
N ALA A 147 -4.66 -1.34 -0.19
CA ALA A 147 -3.41 -2.10 -0.06
C ALA A 147 -3.43 -3.40 -0.88
N VAL A 148 -2.29 -3.74 -1.48
CA VAL A 148 -2.08 -5.08 -2.05
C VAL A 148 -1.82 -6.04 -0.91
N LEU A 149 -2.78 -6.91 -0.66
CA LEU A 149 -2.78 -7.82 0.49
C LEU A 149 -2.42 -9.24 0.13
N THR A 150 -2.17 -9.53 -1.14
CA THR A 150 -1.89 -10.88 -1.60
C THR A 150 -0.38 -11.11 -1.66
N LEU A 151 0.08 -12.24 -1.14
CA LEU A 151 1.49 -12.64 -1.10
C LEU A 151 1.60 -14.13 -1.41
N ARG A 152 2.66 -14.52 -2.10
CA ARG A 152 3.05 -15.93 -2.25
C ARG A 152 4.10 -16.25 -1.21
N LEU A 153 3.84 -17.21 -0.32
CA LEU A 153 4.74 -17.52 0.80
C LEU A 153 5.06 -19.01 0.86
N CYS A 154 6.33 -19.33 1.16
CA CYS A 154 6.70 -20.66 1.63
C CYS A 154 6.23 -20.87 3.09
N ASN A 155 6.24 -22.12 3.54
CA ASN A 155 5.82 -22.47 4.90
C ASN A 155 6.60 -21.70 5.96
N ASP A 156 7.93 -21.61 5.84
CA ASP A 156 8.79 -20.94 6.82
C ASP A 156 8.47 -19.45 6.92
N CYS A 157 8.35 -18.76 5.78
CA CYS A 157 8.00 -17.34 5.76
C CYS A 157 6.58 -17.10 6.30
N TRP A 158 5.65 -18.01 6.04
CA TRP A 158 4.30 -17.94 6.61
C TRP A 158 4.34 -18.09 8.13
N GLU A 159 5.07 -19.07 8.66
CA GLU A 159 5.21 -19.30 10.11
C GLU A 159 5.88 -18.12 10.81
N ILE A 160 6.97 -17.59 10.24
CA ILE A 160 7.67 -16.41 10.78
C ILE A 160 6.73 -15.21 10.84
N ARG A 161 5.97 -14.94 9.77
CA ARG A 161 5.06 -13.79 9.74
C ARG A 161 3.91 -13.91 10.73
N ARG A 162 3.35 -15.11 10.86
CA ARG A 162 2.31 -15.39 11.84
C ARG A 162 2.83 -15.31 13.28
N GLY A 163 3.99 -15.86 13.57
CA GLY A 163 4.56 -15.94 14.91
C GLY A 163 5.17 -14.62 15.38
N MET A 164 6.08 -14.07 14.58
CA MET A 164 6.90 -12.90 14.95
C MET A 164 6.14 -11.58 14.77
N TYR A 165 5.43 -11.42 13.65
CA TYR A 165 4.72 -10.17 13.33
C TYR A 165 3.23 -10.19 13.71
N LYS A 166 2.73 -11.33 14.22
CA LYS A 166 1.31 -11.55 14.60
C LYS A 166 0.35 -11.20 13.47
N GLU A 167 0.78 -11.38 12.22
CA GLU A 167 -0.06 -11.14 11.06
C GLU A 167 -1.10 -12.26 10.91
N ALA A 168 -2.34 -11.89 10.62
CA ALA A 168 -3.36 -12.84 10.23
C ALA A 168 -3.34 -12.99 8.70
N LEU A 169 -3.19 -14.24 8.24
CA LEU A 169 -3.10 -14.61 6.83
C LEU A 169 -4.20 -15.64 6.52
N SER A 170 -4.98 -15.43 5.47
CA SER A 170 -5.94 -16.40 4.94
C SER A 170 -5.42 -16.99 3.64
N LEU A 171 -5.49 -18.31 3.48
CA LEU A 171 -5.18 -18.96 2.21
C LEU A 171 -6.17 -18.50 1.12
N LEU A 172 -5.67 -18.27 -0.10
CA LEU A 172 -6.48 -17.95 -1.28
C LEU A 172 -6.88 -19.20 -2.06
#